data_AF-A0A6H9WKQ6-F1
#
_entry.id   AF-A0A6H9WKQ6-F1
#
_cell.length_a   1.000
_cell.length_b   1.000
_cell.length_c   1.000
_cell.angle_alpha   90.00
_cell.angle_beta   90.00
_cell.angle_gamma   90.00
#
_symmetry.space_group_name_H-M   'P 1'
#
loop_
_entity.id
_entity.type
_entity.pdbx_description
1 polymer ?
#
loop_
_entity_poly.entity_id
_entity_poly.type
_entity_poly.pdbx_seq_one_letter_code
_entity_poly.pdbx_strand_id
1 'polypeptide(L)'
;MCRPRPALGDHRERAHDRADEEPAPHQVGRSTFFKILRNPYYIGTVRCRGAEHPGNHEPLIDIETWQRVHTLLGSSKTARERKRAHDHYLKGSPFCGVCGSHLQLDFLTNKQGHHYAYSVCSGRASKRTTCTRRAIPVGLAEHLITDCYRSITITEAQYAGLAA
;
A
#
# COMPACT_ATOMS: atom_id res chain seq x y z
N MET A 1 -64.94 18.94 30.24
CA MET A 1 -65.21 18.97 28.78
C MET A 1 -64.06 18.25 28.07
N CYS A 2 -64.26 17.01 27.61
CA CYS A 2 -63.26 16.29 26.82
C CYS A 2 -63.47 16.61 25.33
N ARG A 3 -62.43 17.08 24.62
CA ARG A 3 -62.47 17.27 23.17
C ARG A 3 -62.38 15.92 22.45
N PRO A 4 -63.10 15.70 21.35
CA PRO A 4 -62.99 14.47 20.58
C PRO A 4 -61.64 14.41 19.85
N ARG A 5 -61.09 13.21 19.71
CA ARG A 5 -59.85 12.94 18.98
C ARG A 5 -60.13 12.94 17.47
N PRO A 6 -59.34 13.64 16.63
CA PRO A 6 -59.56 13.63 15.19
C PRO A 6 -59.13 12.29 14.58
N ALA A 7 -59.81 11.89 13.51
CA ALA A 7 -59.57 10.64 12.79
C ALA A 7 -58.16 10.62 12.18
N LEU A 8 -57.45 9.49 12.32
CA LEU A 8 -56.20 9.24 11.62
C LEU A 8 -56.49 9.13 10.11
N GLY A 9 -56.01 10.11 9.34
CA GLY A 9 -55.84 9.96 7.90
C GLY A 9 -54.70 8.98 7.58
N ASP A 10 -54.85 8.22 6.52
CA ASP A 10 -53.97 7.11 6.15
C ASP A 10 -52.57 7.62 5.77
N HIS A 11 -51.56 7.31 6.59
CA HIS A 11 -50.17 7.72 6.37
C HIS A 11 -49.51 7.00 5.18
N ARG A 12 -50.20 6.07 4.53
CA ARG A 12 -49.64 5.19 3.50
C ARG A 12 -49.39 5.85 2.15
N GLU A 13 -50.09 6.94 1.80
CA GLU A 13 -50.01 7.49 0.44
C GLU A 13 -48.76 8.35 0.15
N ARG A 14 -48.02 8.81 1.16
CA ARG A 14 -46.82 9.67 0.92
C ARG A 14 -45.51 8.91 0.69
N ALA A 15 -45.51 7.58 0.80
CA ALA A 15 -44.27 6.79 0.73
C ALA A 15 -43.92 6.32 -0.69
N HIS A 16 -44.86 6.36 -1.63
CA HIS A 16 -44.66 5.82 -2.98
C HIS A 16 -43.93 6.77 -3.94
N ASP A 17 -43.95 8.09 -3.70
CA ASP A 17 -43.40 9.09 -4.64
C ASP A 17 -41.87 9.31 -4.53
N ARG A 18 -41.14 8.58 -3.66
CA ARG A 18 -39.67 8.70 -3.50
C ARG A 18 -38.88 7.52 -4.06
N ALA A 19 -39.51 6.64 -4.83
CA ALA A 19 -38.89 5.39 -5.31
C ALA A 19 -38.15 5.53 -6.65
N ASP A 20 -38.28 6.65 -7.36
CA ASP A 20 -37.76 6.82 -8.73
C ASP A 20 -36.46 7.64 -8.84
N GLU A 21 -35.88 8.06 -7.71
CA GLU A 21 -34.58 8.75 -7.72
C GLU A 21 -33.45 7.70 -7.67
N GLU A 22 -32.83 7.39 -8.82
CA GLU A 22 -31.65 6.52 -8.85
C GLU A 22 -30.56 7.09 -7.93
N PRO A 23 -30.08 6.32 -6.94
CA PRO A 23 -29.05 6.80 -6.04
C PRO A 23 -27.79 7.11 -6.85
N ALA A 24 -27.28 8.34 -6.68
CA ALA A 24 -26.08 8.80 -7.37
C ALA A 24 -24.93 7.77 -7.23
N PRO A 25 -24.16 7.50 -8.31
CA PRO A 25 -23.16 6.45 -8.31
C PRO A 25 -22.14 6.67 -7.20
N HIS A 26 -22.12 5.76 -6.23
CA HIS A 26 -21.17 5.82 -5.13
C HIS A 26 -19.76 5.51 -5.64
N GLN A 27 -18.83 6.43 -5.41
CA GLN A 27 -17.43 6.20 -5.74
C GLN A 27 -16.90 5.02 -4.94
N VAL A 28 -16.34 4.03 -5.63
CA VAL A 28 -15.71 2.89 -4.98
C VAL A 28 -14.48 3.37 -4.21
N GLY A 29 -14.53 3.24 -2.88
CA GLY A 29 -13.40 3.59 -2.02
C GLY A 29 -12.16 2.77 -2.36
N ARG A 30 -10.98 3.38 -2.22
CA ARG A 30 -9.68 2.74 -2.53
C ARG A 30 -9.52 1.38 -1.83
N SER A 31 -9.94 1.28 -0.58
CA SER A 31 -9.90 0.02 0.20
C SER A 31 -10.79 -1.07 -0.40
N THR A 32 -12.01 -0.73 -0.82
CA THR A 32 -12.95 -1.64 -1.49
C THR A 32 -12.39 -2.13 -2.81
N PHE A 33 -11.81 -1.23 -3.61
CA PHE A 33 -11.16 -1.60 -4.87
C PHE A 33 -10.03 -2.62 -4.68
N PHE A 34 -9.15 -2.42 -3.68
CA PHE A 34 -8.11 -3.40 -3.36
C PHE A 34 -8.62 -4.70 -2.75
N LYS A 35 -9.85 -4.76 -2.23
CA LYS A 35 -10.50 -6.02 -1.82
C LYS A 35 -10.99 -6.80 -3.03
N ILE A 36 -11.57 -6.10 -4.00
CA ILE A 36 -12.00 -6.67 -5.30
C ILE A 36 -10.78 -7.32 -5.97
N LEU A 37 -9.68 -6.58 -6.14
CA LEU A 37 -8.44 -7.10 -6.74
C LEU A 37 -7.72 -8.20 -5.94
N ARG A 38 -8.22 -8.62 -4.77
CA ARG A 38 -7.66 -9.74 -4.00
C ARG A 38 -8.61 -10.94 -3.89
N ASN A 39 -9.82 -10.82 -4.39
CA ASN A 39 -10.82 -11.88 -4.31
C ASN A 39 -10.56 -12.99 -5.38
N PRO A 40 -10.27 -14.24 -4.97
CA PRO A 40 -10.07 -15.35 -5.91
C PRO A 40 -11.35 -15.73 -6.68
N TYR A 41 -12.49 -15.14 -6.34
CA TYR A 41 -13.73 -15.31 -7.09
C TYR A 41 -13.54 -15.05 -8.59
N TYR A 42 -12.73 -14.07 -8.99
CA TYR A 42 -12.55 -13.74 -10.41
C TYR A 42 -11.79 -14.79 -11.24
N ILE A 43 -11.07 -15.71 -10.59
CA ILE A 43 -10.40 -16.86 -11.23
C ILE A 43 -11.20 -18.17 -11.10
N GLY A 44 -12.49 -18.08 -10.73
CA GLY A 44 -13.32 -19.28 -10.57
C GLY A 44 -13.10 -20.03 -9.25
N THR A 45 -12.46 -19.43 -8.24
CA THR A 45 -12.22 -20.09 -6.94
C THR A 45 -12.96 -19.37 -5.81
N VAL A 46 -13.63 -20.12 -4.94
CA VAL A 46 -14.42 -19.59 -3.82
C VAL A 46 -13.84 -20.07 -2.49
N ARG A 47 -13.84 -19.18 -1.49
CA ARG A 47 -13.43 -19.52 -0.12
C ARG A 47 -14.64 -19.94 0.71
N CYS A 48 -14.70 -21.22 1.08
CA CYS A 48 -15.71 -21.75 1.98
C CYS A 48 -15.04 -22.28 3.25
N ARG A 49 -15.42 -21.77 4.42
CA ARG A 49 -14.92 -22.24 5.74
C ARG A 49 -13.38 -22.25 5.85
N GLY A 50 -12.70 -21.33 5.17
CA GLY A 50 -11.23 -21.22 5.18
C GLY A 50 -10.51 -22.10 4.16
N ALA A 51 -11.22 -22.95 3.40
CA ALA A 51 -10.68 -23.73 2.30
C ALA A 51 -11.05 -23.10 0.94
N GLU A 52 -10.17 -23.27 -0.04
CA GLU A 52 -10.36 -22.82 -1.42
C GLU A 52 -10.96 -23.97 -2.25
N HIS A 53 -12.08 -23.70 -2.91
CA HIS A 53 -12.82 -24.67 -3.72
C HIS A 53 -13.06 -24.12 -5.12
N PRO A 54 -13.08 -24.98 -6.15
CA PRO A 54 -13.50 -24.57 -7.48
C PRO A 54 -14.97 -24.13 -7.43
N GLY A 55 -15.23 -22.90 -7.89
CA GLY A 55 -16.56 -22.33 -8.05
C GLY A 55 -17.25 -22.88 -9.30
N ASN A 56 -18.57 -22.78 -9.33
CA ASN A 56 -19.39 -23.23 -10.47
C ASN A 56 -19.62 -22.13 -11.52
N HIS A 57 -18.91 -21.01 -11.40
CA HIS A 57 -19.06 -19.85 -12.29
C HIS A 57 -17.86 -19.75 -13.23
N GLU A 58 -18.11 -19.20 -14.42
CA GLU A 58 -17.06 -18.96 -15.40
C GLU A 58 -16.05 -17.93 -14.86
N PRO A 59 -14.74 -18.23 -14.90
CA PRO A 59 -13.70 -17.27 -14.55
C PRO A 59 -13.80 -16.00 -15.42
N LEU A 60 -13.68 -14.83 -14.79
CA LEU A 60 -13.70 -13.55 -15.51
C LEU A 60 -12.30 -13.20 -16.06
N ILE A 61 -11.26 -13.65 -15.38
CA ILE A 61 -9.86 -13.40 -15.73
C ILE A 61 -9.07 -14.70 -15.67
N ASP A 62 -7.98 -14.75 -16.42
CA ASP A 62 -7.03 -15.85 -16.38
C ASP A 62 -6.16 -15.82 -15.11
N ILE A 63 -5.63 -16.99 -14.75
CA ILE A 63 -4.82 -17.17 -13.55
C ILE A 63 -3.49 -16.39 -13.63
N GLU A 64 -2.90 -16.25 -14.82
CA GLU A 64 -1.62 -15.56 -15.01
C GLU A 64 -1.75 -14.06 -14.74
N THR A 65 -2.78 -13.42 -15.31
CA THR A 65 -3.15 -12.02 -15.05
C THR A 65 -3.42 -11.82 -13.57
N TRP A 66 -4.12 -12.75 -12.93
CA TRP A 66 -4.39 -12.67 -11.50
C TRP A 66 -3.11 -12.71 -10.66
N GLN A 67 -2.23 -13.67 -10.95
CA GLN A 67 -0.93 -13.78 -10.28
C GLN A 67 -0.09 -12.52 -10.49
N ARG A 68 -0.07 -11.97 -11.71
CA ARG A 68 0.64 -10.72 -12.02
C ARG A 68 0.14 -9.55 -11.18
N VAL A 69 -1.18 -9.40 -11.05
CA VAL A 69 -1.78 -8.37 -10.19
C VAL A 69 -1.37 -8.58 -8.73
N HIS A 70 -1.39 -9.81 -8.23
CA HIS A 70 -0.99 -10.09 -6.84
C HIS A 70 0.49 -9.84 -6.58
N THR A 71 1.35 -10.17 -7.53
CA THR A 71 2.78 -9.84 -7.48
C THR A 71 2.98 -8.32 -7.39
N LEU A 72 2.25 -7.53 -8.18
CA LEU A 72 2.30 -6.07 -8.12
C LEU A 72 1.75 -5.50 -6.79
N LEU A 73 0.66 -6.08 -6.27
CA LEU A 73 0.11 -5.69 -4.97
C LEU A 73 1.01 -6.11 -3.80
N GLY A 74 1.78 -7.18 -3.96
CA GLY A 74 2.70 -7.75 -2.99
C GLY A 74 4.05 -7.01 -2.94
N SER A 75 4.59 -6.61 -4.09
CA SER A 75 5.88 -5.90 -4.18
C SER A 75 5.91 -4.63 -3.34
N SER A 76 4.80 -3.89 -3.31
CA SER A 76 4.63 -2.70 -2.47
C SER A 76 4.71 -3.01 -0.96
N LYS A 77 4.30 -4.22 -0.52
CA LYS A 77 4.42 -4.65 0.88
C LYS A 77 5.85 -5.04 1.21
N THR A 78 6.53 -5.77 0.32
CA THR A 78 7.91 -6.23 0.52
C THR A 78 8.88 -5.07 0.57
N ALA A 79 8.76 -4.09 -0.34
CA ALA A 79 9.58 -2.88 -0.31
C ALA A 79 9.32 -2.01 0.95
N ARG A 80 8.19 -2.24 1.64
CA ARG A 80 7.70 -1.43 2.77
C ARG A 80 7.71 0.08 2.46
N GLU A 81 7.59 0.38 1.17
CA GLU A 81 7.86 1.66 0.57
C GLU A 81 6.52 2.36 0.33
N ARG A 82 6.33 3.50 0.99
CA ARG A 82 5.16 4.34 0.76
C ARG A 82 5.54 5.41 -0.25
N LYS A 83 4.74 5.54 -1.32
CA LYS A 83 4.81 6.72 -2.19
C LYS A 83 4.53 7.96 -1.33
N ARG A 84 5.52 8.86 -1.24
CA ARG A 84 5.43 10.15 -0.55
C ARG A 84 5.68 11.25 -1.58
N ALA A 85 5.25 12.47 -1.27
CA ALA A 85 5.44 13.63 -2.15
C ALA A 85 6.93 13.90 -2.46
N HIS A 86 7.81 13.62 -1.50
CA HIS A 86 9.25 13.68 -1.71
C HIS A 86 9.78 12.27 -1.94
N ASP A 87 9.97 11.94 -3.21
CA ASP A 87 10.45 10.64 -3.68
C ASP A 87 11.97 10.66 -3.88
N HIS A 88 12.62 9.55 -3.58
CA HIS A 88 14.04 9.33 -3.79
C HIS A 88 14.27 7.86 -4.07
N TYR A 89 15.13 7.54 -5.04
CA TYR A 89 15.32 6.17 -5.52
C TYR A 89 15.92 5.22 -4.47
N LEU A 90 16.66 5.74 -3.49
CA LEU A 90 17.17 4.97 -2.34
C LEU A 90 16.18 4.85 -1.17
N LYS A 91 14.92 5.27 -1.28
CA LYS A 91 14.00 5.16 -0.14
C LYS A 91 13.69 3.68 0.14
N GLY A 92 13.80 3.26 1.41
CA GLY A 92 13.49 1.89 1.82
C GLY A 92 14.64 0.88 1.68
N SER A 93 15.65 1.13 0.85
CA SER A 93 16.80 0.24 0.66
C SER A 93 17.85 0.29 1.79
N PRO A 94 18.27 1.46 2.31
CA PRO A 94 19.35 1.54 3.27
C PRO A 94 18.90 1.17 4.68
N PHE A 95 19.71 0.36 5.37
CA PHE A 95 19.51 -0.06 6.75
C PHE A 95 20.57 0.51 7.68
N CYS A 96 20.20 0.71 8.93
CA CYS A 96 21.11 1.11 9.98
C CYS A 96 21.91 -0.10 10.48
N GLY A 97 23.24 -0.08 10.31
CA GLY A 97 24.12 -1.16 10.80
C GLY A 97 24.17 -1.32 12.33
N VAL A 98 23.63 -0.36 13.11
CA VAL A 98 23.62 -0.43 14.58
C VAL A 98 22.37 -1.13 15.11
N CYS A 99 21.19 -0.79 14.58
CA CYS A 99 19.91 -1.27 15.12
C CYS A 99 19.05 -2.04 14.11
N GLY A 100 19.56 -2.29 12.90
CA GLY A 100 18.87 -3.00 11.83
C GLY A 100 17.61 -2.30 11.30
N SER A 101 17.30 -1.09 11.77
CA SER A 101 16.12 -0.34 11.33
C SER A 101 16.39 0.36 10.00
N HIS A 102 15.35 0.57 9.18
CA HIS A 102 15.51 1.30 7.91
C HIS A 102 15.97 2.74 8.14
N LEU A 103 16.72 3.27 7.18
CA LEU A 103 16.99 4.69 7.05
C LEU A 103 15.85 5.34 6.25
N GLN A 104 15.22 6.35 6.83
CA GLN A 104 14.18 7.17 6.24
C GLN A 104 14.78 8.45 5.69
N LEU A 105 14.13 9.02 4.68
CA LEU A 105 14.53 10.31 4.15
C LEU A 105 13.70 11.42 4.78
N ASP A 106 14.40 12.40 5.33
CA ASP A 106 13.83 13.62 5.90
C ASP A 106 14.36 14.82 5.10
N PHE A 107 13.44 15.68 4.69
CA PHE A 107 13.72 16.90 3.94
C PHE A 107 13.56 18.10 4.87
N LEU A 108 14.60 18.92 4.99
CA LEU A 108 14.58 20.16 5.72
C LEU A 108 14.72 21.33 4.74
N THR A 109 13.89 22.35 4.92
CA THR A 109 13.96 23.59 4.14
C THR A 109 14.55 24.69 5.03
N ASN A 110 15.61 25.34 4.57
CA ASN A 110 16.17 26.51 5.25
C ASN A 110 15.28 27.75 5.01
N LYS A 111 15.43 28.80 5.83
CA LYS A 111 14.74 30.10 5.68
C LYS A 111 14.94 30.75 4.31
N GLN A 112 16.05 30.44 3.63
CA GLN A 112 16.39 30.90 2.28
C GLN A 112 15.73 30.05 1.17
N GLY A 113 14.97 29.01 1.50
CA GLY A 113 14.29 28.15 0.51
C GLY A 113 15.11 26.97 0.01
N HIS A 114 16.37 26.81 0.44
CA HIS A 114 17.18 25.64 0.08
C HIS A 114 16.69 24.37 0.78
N HIS A 115 16.50 23.29 0.01
CA HIS A 115 16.10 21.98 0.50
C HIS A 115 17.31 21.08 0.72
N TYR A 116 17.42 20.49 1.91
CA TYR A 116 18.45 19.51 2.27
C TYR A 116 17.79 18.19 2.61
N ALA A 117 18.31 17.10 2.04
CA ALA A 117 17.83 15.76 2.31
C ALA A 117 18.82 15.00 3.19
N TYR A 118 18.31 14.33 4.21
CA TYR A 118 19.07 13.49 5.14
C TYR A 118 18.47 12.10 5.27
N SER A 119 19.33 11.10 5.33
CA SER A 119 19.02 9.73 5.71
C SER A 119 19.07 9.58 7.23
N VAL A 120 17.92 9.39 7.86
CA VAL A 120 17.72 9.32 9.32
C VAL A 120 17.29 7.92 9.72
N CYS A 121 17.86 7.39 10.80
CA CYS A 121 17.45 6.09 11.33
C CYS A 121 16.00 6.12 11.85
N SER A 122 15.13 5.28 11.29
CA SER A 122 13.72 5.16 11.72
C SER A 122 13.58 4.79 13.19
N GLY A 123 14.42 3.87 13.69
CA GLY A 123 14.41 3.45 15.09
C GLY A 123 14.75 4.59 16.06
N ARG A 124 15.60 5.53 15.63
CA ARG A 124 15.95 6.74 16.38
C ARG A 124 14.85 7.80 16.26
N ALA A 125 14.38 8.08 15.04
CA ALA A 125 13.34 9.08 14.78
C ALA A 125 12.03 8.76 15.51
N SER A 126 11.64 7.48 15.51
CA SER A 126 10.46 6.98 16.23
C SER A 126 10.71 6.69 17.71
N LYS A 127 11.94 6.84 18.21
CA LYS A 127 12.37 6.50 19.59
C LYS A 127 12.02 5.07 20.02
N ARG A 128 11.86 4.14 19.08
CA ARG A 128 11.57 2.71 19.34
C ARG A 128 12.81 1.92 19.74
N THR A 129 14.00 2.46 19.46
CA THR A 129 15.30 1.82 19.74
C THR A 129 16.22 2.82 20.44
N THR A 130 17.25 2.33 21.12
CA THR A 130 18.31 3.14 21.77
C THR A 130 19.37 3.64 20.78
N CYS A 131 19.09 3.62 19.48
CA CYS A 131 20.04 3.99 18.44
C CYS A 131 20.37 5.49 18.46
N THR A 132 21.66 5.82 18.60
CA THR A 132 22.17 7.20 18.62
C THR A 132 22.82 7.63 17.29
N ARG A 133 22.66 6.81 16.23
CA ARG A 133 23.23 7.08 14.89
C ARG A 133 22.85 8.49 14.40
N ARG A 134 23.87 9.26 13.98
CA ARG A 134 23.68 10.59 13.38
C ARG A 134 23.00 10.49 12.01
N ALA A 135 22.28 11.53 11.64
CA ALA A 135 21.70 11.66 10.31
C ALA A 135 22.83 11.81 9.28
N ILE A 136 22.67 11.21 8.11
CA ILE A 136 23.67 11.19 7.05
C ILE A 136 23.14 12.04 5.89
N PRO A 137 23.89 13.00 5.33
CA PRO A 137 23.49 13.69 4.11
C PRO A 137 23.25 12.68 2.98
N VAL A 138 22.20 12.89 2.18
CA VAL A 138 21.82 11.93 1.13
C VAL A 138 22.95 11.69 0.13
N GLY A 139 23.63 12.74 -0.35
CA GLY A 139 24.75 12.59 -1.28
C GLY A 139 25.87 11.70 -0.74
N LEU A 140 26.17 11.79 0.56
CA LEU A 140 27.15 10.88 1.19
C LEU A 140 26.63 9.44 1.23
N ALA A 141 25.35 9.24 1.53
CA ALA A 141 24.76 7.90 1.51
C ALA A 141 24.79 7.30 0.10
N GLU A 142 24.50 8.09 -0.93
CA GLU A 142 24.55 7.68 -2.34
C GLU A 142 25.97 7.26 -2.76
N HIS A 143 26.98 8.06 -2.41
CA HIS A 143 28.38 7.71 -2.67
C HIS A 143 28.78 6.41 -2.00
N LEU A 144 28.49 6.25 -0.70
CA LEU A 144 28.83 5.02 0.04
C LEU A 144 28.15 3.78 -0.54
N ILE A 145 26.89 3.92 -0.98
CA ILE A 145 26.15 2.84 -1.64
C ILE A 145 26.79 2.54 -3.00
N THR A 146 27.07 3.55 -3.81
CA THR A 146 27.72 3.39 -5.11
C THR A 146 29.05 2.65 -4.99
N ASP A 147 29.88 3.04 -4.01
CA ASP A 147 31.17 2.40 -3.75
C ASP A 147 31.02 0.94 -3.32
N CYS A 148 30.00 0.64 -2.49
CA CYS A 148 29.68 -0.74 -2.13
C CYS A 148 29.28 -1.57 -3.37
N TYR A 149 28.39 -1.05 -4.22
CA TYR A 149 27.94 -1.74 -5.43
C TYR A 149 29.06 -1.98 -6.44
N ARG A 150 30.07 -1.09 -6.51
CA ARG A 150 31.26 -1.32 -7.36
C ARG A 150 32.03 -2.60 -6.98
N SER A 151 31.96 -3.02 -5.72
CA SER A 151 32.62 -4.23 -5.23
C SER A 151 31.80 -5.52 -5.45
N ILE A 152 30.51 -5.39 -5.75
CA ILE A 152 29.60 -6.52 -5.95
C ILE A 152 29.63 -6.89 -7.44
N THR A 153 30.43 -7.89 -7.79
CA THR A 153 30.50 -8.44 -9.15
C THR A 153 29.84 -9.81 -9.22
N ILE A 154 29.02 -10.04 -10.24
CA ILE A 154 28.46 -11.37 -10.54
C ILE A 154 29.26 -11.94 -11.72
N THR A 155 29.92 -13.07 -11.49
CA THR A 155 30.63 -13.80 -12.55
C THR A 155 29.66 -14.62 -13.40
N GLU A 156 30.03 -14.94 -14.64
CA GLU A 156 29.20 -15.75 -15.54
C GLU A 156 28.86 -17.11 -14.93
N ALA A 157 29.80 -17.74 -14.22
CA ALA A 157 29.57 -19.00 -13.52
C ALA A 157 28.54 -18.87 -12.39
N GLN A 158 28.55 -17.76 -11.65
CA GLN A 158 27.54 -17.49 -10.61
C GLN A 158 26.16 -17.20 -11.22
N TYR A 159 26.12 -16.49 -12.35
CA TYR A 159 24.86 -16.21 -13.05
C TYR A 159 24.22 -17.50 -13.60
N ALA A 160 25.00 -18.35 -14.27
CA ALA A 160 24.54 -19.62 -14.81
C ALA A 160 23.98 -20.56 -13.71
N GLY A 161 24.58 -20.55 -12.52
CA GLY A 161 24.09 -21.34 -11.38
C GLY A 161 22.82 -20.81 -10.72
N LEU A 162 22.49 -19.51 -10.88
CA LEU A 162 21.28 -18.89 -10.34
C LEU A 162 20.11 -18.89 -11.33
N ALA A 163 20.40 -18.98 -12.64
CA ALA A 163 19.40 -18.96 -13.71
C ALA A 163 18.84 -20.35 -14.06
N ALA A 164 19.44 -21.42 -13.53
CA ALA A 164 18.98 -22.81 -13.69
C ALA A 164 17.96 -23.19 -12.61
#